data_AF-A0A843HI94-F1
#
_entry.id   AF-A0A843HI94-F1
#
_cell.length_a   1.000
_cell.length_b   1.000
_cell.length_c   1.000
_cell.angle_alpha   90.00
_cell.angle_beta   90.00
_cell.angle_gamma   90.00
#
_symmetry.space_group_name_H-M   'P 1'
#
loop_
_entity.id
_entity.type
_entity.pdbx_description
1 polymer ?
#
loop_
_entity_poly.entity_id
_entity_poly.type
_entity_poly.pdbx_seq_one_letter_code
_entity_poly.pdbx_strand_id
1 'polypeptide(L)'
;EVVEVTGMELDNLQLNKIYSYNPQKDMIEFRAISCNVLNRIANMKGLSYKDVLDEIDNRERYLIEVLEKNNKGNIDNTQEIINSYFVD
;
A
#
# COMPACT_ATOMS: atom_id res chain seq x y z
N GLU A 1 -12.49 2.68 -1.57
CA GLU A 1 -11.97 2.56 -0.18
C GLU A 1 -11.25 1.22 -0.03
N VAL A 2 -10.40 1.07 0.98
CA VAL A 2 -9.69 -0.19 1.28
C VAL A 2 -9.89 -0.52 2.75
N VAL A 3 -10.30 -1.75 3.04
CA VAL A 3 -10.57 -2.24 4.40
C VAL A 3 -9.83 -3.54 4.67
N GLU A 4 -9.39 -3.72 5.89
CA GLU A 4 -8.86 -4.96 6.44
C GLU A 4 -9.95 -5.65 7.26
N VAL A 5 -10.15 -6.95 7.03
CA VAL A 5 -11.02 -7.77 7.89
C VAL A 5 -10.22 -8.15 9.14
N THR A 6 -10.69 -7.73 10.30
CA THR A 6 -10.00 -7.95 11.58
C THR A 6 -10.61 -9.06 12.42
N GLY A 7 -11.84 -9.49 12.09
CA GLY A 7 -12.50 -10.59 12.78
C GLY A 7 -13.99 -10.67 12.48
N MET A 8 -14.70 -11.43 13.32
CA MET A 8 -16.15 -11.56 13.29
C MET A 8 -16.69 -11.57 14.72
N GLU A 9 -17.81 -10.88 14.94
CA GLU A 9 -18.50 -10.83 16.24
C GLU A 9 -20.01 -10.97 16.00
N LEU A 10 -20.63 -12.00 16.60
CA LEU A 10 -22.08 -12.27 16.49
C LEU A 10 -22.60 -12.16 15.04
N ASP A 11 -21.94 -12.89 14.13
CA ASP A 11 -22.18 -12.91 12.67
C ASP A 11 -21.89 -11.60 11.90
N ASN A 12 -21.32 -10.57 12.55
CA ASN A 12 -20.91 -9.33 11.89
C ASN A 12 -19.40 -9.29 11.65
N LEU A 13 -18.99 -8.90 10.45
CA LEU A 13 -17.59 -8.68 10.13
C LEU A 13 -17.06 -7.43 10.83
N GLN A 14 -15.94 -7.58 11.52
CA GLN A 14 -15.16 -6.47 12.06
C GLN A 14 -14.19 -5.98 10.98
N LEU A 15 -14.28 -4.68 10.65
CA LEU A 15 -13.54 -4.06 9.55
C LEU A 15 -12.70 -2.90 10.08
N ASN A 16 -11.43 -2.86 9.67
CA ASN A 16 -10.52 -1.74 9.88
C ASN A 16 -10.33 -0.98 8.56
N LYS A 17 -10.72 0.29 8.52
CA LYS A 17 -10.61 1.10 7.28
C LYS A 17 -9.18 1.62 7.14
N ILE A 18 -8.47 1.12 6.12
CA ILE A 18 -7.07 1.47 5.86
C ILE A 18 -6.96 2.73 5.00
N TYR A 19 -7.72 2.80 3.92
CA TYR A 19 -7.77 3.96 3.03
C TYR A 19 -9.20 4.40 2.75
N SER A 20 -9.42 5.72 2.75
CA SER A 20 -10.71 6.34 2.41
C SER A 20 -10.55 7.32 1.25
N TYR A 21 -11.51 7.34 0.33
CA TYR A 21 -11.55 8.37 -0.71
C TYR A 21 -12.15 9.67 -0.15
N ASN A 22 -11.47 10.79 -0.35
CA ASN A 22 -11.94 12.14 -0.04
C ASN A 22 -12.46 12.81 -1.33
N PRO A 23 -13.78 12.89 -1.53
CA PRO A 23 -14.36 13.43 -2.76
C PRO A 23 -14.18 14.94 -2.93
N GLN A 24 -13.89 15.68 -1.85
CA GLN A 24 -13.68 17.13 -1.92
C GLN A 24 -12.29 17.49 -2.49
N LYS A 25 -11.32 16.58 -2.32
CA LYS A 25 -9.94 16.76 -2.76
C LYS A 25 -9.56 15.87 -3.95
N ASP A 26 -10.43 14.94 -4.33
CA ASP A 26 -10.15 13.87 -5.29
C ASP A 26 -8.88 13.09 -4.92
N MET A 27 -8.79 12.64 -3.66
CA MET A 27 -7.60 11.98 -3.11
C MET A 27 -7.96 10.76 -2.27
N ILE A 28 -7.08 9.76 -2.26
CA ILE A 28 -7.14 8.64 -1.32
C ILE A 28 -6.30 9.00 -0.10
N GLU A 29 -6.87 8.91 1.10
CA GLU A 29 -6.22 9.24 2.37
C GLU A 29 -6.00 7.96 3.19
N PHE A 30 -4.79 7.77 3.72
CA PHE A 30 -4.50 6.73 4.71
C PHE A 30 -5.15 7.09 6.06
N ARG A 31 -5.91 6.17 6.63
CA ARG A 31 -6.74 6.38 7.84
C ARG A 31 -6.41 5.47 9.00
N ALA A 32 -5.77 4.33 8.75
CA ALA A 32 -5.52 3.35 9.79
C ALA A 32 -4.44 3.83 10.77
N ILE A 33 -4.73 3.74 12.06
CA ILE A 33 -3.72 3.91 13.12
C ILE A 33 -2.78 2.68 13.15
N SER A 34 -3.35 1.49 12.90
CA SER A 34 -2.62 0.23 12.79
C SER A 34 -3.26 -0.67 11.74
N CYS A 35 -2.46 -1.55 11.14
CA CYS A 35 -2.89 -2.53 10.15
C CYS A 35 -2.28 -3.90 10.48
N ASN A 36 -3.11 -4.93 10.67
CA ASN A 36 -2.65 -6.25 11.06
C ASN A 36 -1.80 -6.92 9.97
N VAL A 37 -2.14 -6.71 8.70
CA VAL A 37 -1.35 -7.19 7.55
C VAL A 37 0.05 -6.59 7.57
N LEU A 38 0.18 -5.28 7.78
CA LEU A 38 1.50 -4.62 7.83
C LEU A 38 2.31 -5.08 9.06
N ASN A 39 1.67 -5.23 10.22
CA ASN A 39 2.30 -5.82 11.41
C ASN A 39 2.79 -7.25 11.15
N ARG A 40 2.01 -8.06 10.43
CA ARG A 40 2.39 -9.42 10.07
C ARG A 40 3.57 -9.45 9.10
N ILE A 41 3.61 -8.55 8.12
CA ILE A 41 4.76 -8.39 7.21
C ILE A 41 6.01 -8.02 8.01
N ALA A 42 5.90 -7.03 8.90
CA ALA A 42 6.99 -6.60 9.77
C ALA A 42 7.55 -7.79 10.58
N ASN A 43 6.68 -8.52 11.27
CA ASN A 43 7.07 -9.71 12.04
C ASN A 43 7.71 -10.81 11.18
N MET A 44 7.14 -11.12 10.01
CA MET A 44 7.67 -12.16 9.12
C MET A 44 9.06 -11.80 8.55
N LYS A 45 9.36 -10.51 8.43
CA LYS A 45 10.63 -10.01 7.88
C LYS A 45 11.64 -9.60 8.95
N GLY A 46 11.27 -9.65 10.23
CA GLY A 46 12.11 -9.14 11.32
C GLY A 46 12.34 -7.63 11.25
N LEU A 47 11.36 -6.90 10.72
CA LEU A 47 11.37 -5.45 10.54
C LEU A 47 10.45 -4.78 11.56
N SER A 48 10.64 -3.48 11.79
CA SER A 48 9.65 -2.68 12.53
C SER A 48 8.47 -2.31 11.62
N TYR A 49 7.33 -1.95 12.22
CA TYR A 49 6.19 -1.41 11.48
C TYR A 49 6.56 -0.15 10.68
N LYS A 50 7.43 0.69 11.25
CA LYS A 50 7.95 1.89 10.58
C LYS A 50 8.73 1.52 9.31
N ASP A 51 9.60 0.52 9.36
CA ASP A 51 10.38 0.11 8.18
C ASP A 51 9.45 -0.36 7.04
N VAL A 52 8.33 -1.01 7.38
CA VAL A 52 7.32 -1.41 6.37
C VAL A 52 6.61 -0.19 5.78
N LEU A 53 6.30 0.83 6.58
CA LEU A 53 5.75 2.09 6.07
C LEU A 53 6.75 2.83 5.18
N ASP A 54 7.99 2.95 5.63
CA ASP A 54 9.05 3.63 4.86
C ASP A 54 9.28 2.91 3.50
N GLU A 55 9.14 1.58 3.46
CA GLU A 55 9.19 0.81 2.21
C GLU A 55 7.96 1.01 1.31
N ILE A 56 6.77 1.21 1.87
CA ILE A 56 5.58 1.60 1.09
C ILE A 56 5.82 2.97 0.44
N ASP A 57 6.36 3.93 1.18
CA ASP A 57 6.69 5.27 0.67
C ASP A 57 7.80 5.21 -0.40
N ASN A 58 8.78 4.30 -0.26
CA ASN A 58 9.80 4.07 -1.29
C ASN A 58 9.18 3.56 -2.60
N ARG A 59 8.28 2.58 -2.52
CA ARG A 59 7.57 2.01 -3.69
C ARG A 59 6.68 3.04 -4.37
N GLU A 60 5.98 3.85 -3.60
CA GLU A 60 5.16 4.94 -4.14
C GLU A 60 6.03 5.92 -4.94
N ARG A 61 7.11 6.42 -4.34
CA ARG A 61 8.05 7.32 -5.03
C ARG A 61 8.61 6.71 -6.31
N TYR A 62 9.04 5.45 -6.26
CA TYR A 62 9.52 4.75 -7.45
C TYR A 62 8.48 4.72 -8.57
N LEU A 63 7.23 4.35 -8.25
CA LEU A 63 6.15 4.30 -9.25
C LEU A 63 5.86 5.68 -9.84
N ILE A 64 5.77 6.72 -9.01
CA ILE A 64 5.58 8.11 -9.47
C ILE A 64 6.72 8.50 -10.41
N GLU A 65 7.97 8.31 -10.00
CA GLU A 65 9.12 8.69 -10.81
C GLU A 65 9.16 7.97 -12.16
N VAL A 66 8.86 6.67 -12.20
CA VAL A 66 8.90 5.90 -13.44
C VAL A 66 7.76 6.30 -14.38
N LEU A 67 6.56 6.57 -13.84
CA LEU A 67 5.40 6.97 -14.61
C LEU A 67 5.55 8.40 -15.16
N GLU A 68 6.06 9.33 -14.36
CA GLU A 68 6.26 10.74 -14.75
C GLU A 68 7.44 10.90 -15.73
N LYS A 69 8.59 10.25 -15.47
CA LYS A 69 9.82 10.49 -16.27
C LYS A 69 9.80 9.79 -17.62
N ASN A 70 9.16 8.63 -17.73
CA ASN A 70 9.33 7.79 -18.92
C ASN A 70 8.12 7.79 -19.87
N ASN A 71 7.02 8.48 -19.53
CA ASN A 71 5.74 8.37 -20.23
C ASN A 71 5.31 6.89 -20.45
N LYS A 72 5.81 5.99 -19.58
CA LYS A 72 5.66 4.53 -19.64
C LYS A 72 4.36 4.08 -18.96
N GLY A 73 3.34 4.95 -18.93
CA GLY A 73 2.01 4.63 -18.42
C GLY A 73 1.24 3.59 -19.25
N ASN A 74 1.90 2.93 -20.22
CA ASN A 74 1.32 1.81 -20.93
C ASN A 74 1.45 0.53 -20.08
N ILE A 75 0.34 -0.20 -19.97
CA ILE A 75 0.21 -1.47 -19.25
C ILE A 75 1.23 -2.51 -19.71
N ASP A 76 1.65 -2.46 -20.97
CA ASP A 76 2.61 -3.41 -21.55
C ASP A 76 3.96 -3.43 -20.82
N ASN A 77 4.35 -2.32 -20.19
CA ASN A 77 5.64 -2.19 -19.50
C ASN A 77 5.55 -2.45 -17.99
N THR A 78 4.36 -2.70 -17.43
CA THR A 78 4.17 -2.79 -15.97
C THR A 78 5.01 -3.87 -15.32
N GLN A 79 5.13 -5.05 -15.96
CA GLN A 79 5.91 -6.15 -15.41
C GLN A 79 7.41 -5.81 -15.32
N GLU A 80 7.95 -5.16 -16.36
CA GLU A 80 9.35 -4.73 -16.39
C GLU A 80 9.63 -3.70 -15.30
N ILE A 81 8.74 -2.71 -15.15
CA ILE A 81 8.84 -1.67 -14.12
C ILE A 81 8.87 -2.30 -12.72
N ILE A 82 7.94 -3.22 -12.43
CA ILE A 82 7.90 -3.90 -11.12
C ILE A 82 9.17 -4.71 -10.90
N ASN A 83 9.63 -5.46 -11.91
CA ASN A 83 10.82 -6.29 -11.78
C ASN A 83 12.08 -5.45 -11.53
N SER A 84 12.22 -4.29 -12.19
CA SER A 84 13.37 -3.41 -11.99
C SER A 84 13.52 -2.95 -10.54
N TYR A 85 12.41 -2.74 -9.81
CA TYR A 85 12.47 -2.38 -8.37
C TYR A 85 13.09 -3.47 -7.49
N PHE A 86 13.02 -4.75 -7.89
CA PHE A 86 13.48 -5.88 -7.10
C PHE A 86 14.85 -6.44 -7.52
N VAL A 87 15.41 -5.94 -8.63
CA VAL A 87 16.70 -6.39 -9.18
C VAL A 87 17.87 -5.52 -8.70
N ASP A 88 17.60 -4.26 -8.33
CA ASP A 88 18.53 -3.38 -7.60
C ASP A 88 18.56 -3.71 -6.09
#